data_AF-A0A2V8EV42-F1
#
_entry.id   AF-A0A2V8EV42-F1
#
_cell.length_a   1.000
_cell.length_b   1.000
_cell.length_c   1.000
_cell.angle_alpha   90.00
_cell.angle_beta   90.00
_cell.angle_gamma   90.00
#
_symmetry.space_group_name_H-M   'P 1'
#
loop_
_entity.id
_entity.type
_entity.pdbx_description
1 polymer ?
#
loop_
_entity_poly.entity_id
_entity_poly.type
_entity_poly.pdbx_seq_one_letter_code
_entity_poly.pdbx_strand_id
1 'polypeptide(L)'
;MKQNAILVVTSLLSILLLTLHITDDIVRGISKAEPSNTALLILAVFLYGTLVLAERRSGHVIMLLVGLFAAGMPVIHMRGAHYGEIAKSAGGFFFVWTLWALGGLGGFTFILSARGLWSLRRGQPR
;
A
#
# COMPACT_ATOMS: atom_id res chain seq x y z
N MET A 1 -13.78 -6.72 16.06
CA MET A 1 -13.99 -6.48 14.60
C MET A 1 -13.78 -7.80 13.87
N LYS A 2 -14.61 -8.15 12.87
CA LYS A 2 -14.33 -9.33 12.02
C LYS A 2 -12.97 -9.14 11.35
N GLN A 3 -12.13 -10.18 11.30
CA GLN A 3 -10.76 -10.09 10.75
C GLN A 3 -10.72 -9.48 9.33
N ASN A 4 -11.76 -9.74 8.52
CA ASN A 4 -11.94 -9.14 7.20
C ASN A 4 -12.04 -7.60 7.26
N ALA A 5 -12.76 -7.04 8.24
CA ALA A 5 -12.93 -5.58 8.34
C ALA A 5 -11.60 -4.88 8.64
N ILE A 6 -10.75 -5.49 9.47
CA ILE A 6 -9.42 -4.94 9.76
C ILE A 6 -8.57 -4.95 8.49
N LEU A 7 -8.53 -6.07 7.76
CA LEU A 7 -7.77 -6.17 6.50
C LEU A 7 -8.25 -5.16 5.46
N VAL A 8 -9.56 -4.96 5.32
CA VAL A 8 -10.12 -3.96 4.39
C VAL A 8 -9.70 -2.55 4.80
N VAL A 9 -9.86 -2.19 6.07
CA VAL A 9 -9.49 -0.84 6.57
C VAL A 9 -8.00 -0.58 6.37
N THR A 10 -7.13 -1.53 6.73
CA THR A 10 -5.68 -1.33 6.60
C THR A 10 -5.26 -1.28 5.12
N SER A 11 -5.94 -2.02 4.25
CA SER A 11 -5.72 -1.96 2.80
C SER A 11 -6.15 -0.61 2.21
N LEU A 12 -7.32 -0.09 2.60
CA LEU A 12 -7.80 1.23 2.14
C LEU A 12 -6.87 2.36 2.60
N LEU A 13 -6.42 2.31 3.86
CA LEU A 13 -5.43 3.27 4.36
C LEU A 13 -4.09 3.15 3.61
N SER A 14 -3.65 1.92 3.31
CA SER A 14 -2.43 1.71 2.52
C SER A 14 -2.57 2.27 1.09
N ILE A 15 -3.72 2.08 0.44
CA ILE A 15 -4.00 2.65 -0.88
C ILE A 15 -4.00 4.17 -0.83
N LEU A 16 -4.69 4.76 0.15
CA LEU A 16 -4.72 6.22 0.33
C LEU A 16 -3.30 6.78 0.51
N LEU A 17 -2.53 6.22 1.43
CA LEU A 17 -1.16 6.66 1.69
C LEU A 17 -0.25 6.44 0.47
N LEU A 18 -0.48 5.37 -0.31
CA LEU A 18 0.29 5.11 -1.53
C LEU A 18 0.02 6.19 -2.58
N THR A 19 -1.23 6.63 -2.72
CA THR A 19 -1.57 7.73 -3.64
C THR A 19 -0.95 9.07 -3.19
N LEU A 20 -0.94 9.34 -1.88
CA LEU A 20 -0.29 10.53 -1.32
C LEU A 20 1.23 10.49 -1.54
N HIS A 21 1.85 9.34 -1.27
CA HIS A 21 3.28 9.10 -1.48
C HIS A 21 3.70 9.30 -2.94
N ILE A 22 2.99 8.67 -3.87
CA ILE A 22 3.26 8.81 -5.32
C ILE A 22 3.12 10.27 -5.76
N THR A 23 2.11 10.98 -5.23
CA THR A 23 1.92 12.40 -5.53
C THR A 23 3.10 13.23 -5.03
N ASP A 24 3.56 12.98 -3.80
CA ASP A 24 4.73 13.67 -3.24
C ASP A 24 6.02 13.35 -4.03
N ASP A 25 6.20 12.11 -4.48
CA ASP A 25 7.31 11.73 -5.37
C ASP A 25 7.29 12.50 -6.69
N ILE A 26 6.12 12.72 -7.28
CA ILE A 26 5.96 13.50 -8.52
C ILE A 26 6.31 14.98 -8.25
N VAL A 27 5.78 15.56 -7.17
CA VAL A 27 6.04 16.97 -6.79
C VAL A 27 7.54 17.21 -6.54
N ARG A 28 8.24 16.22 -6.00
CA ARG A 28 9.70 16.27 -5.76
C ARG A 28 10.55 15.92 -6.99
N GLY A 29 9.94 15.53 -8.10
CA GLY A 29 10.65 15.11 -9.32
C GLY A 29 11.35 13.75 -9.21
N ILE A 30 11.00 12.93 -8.21
CA ILE A 30 11.46 11.54 -8.07
C ILE A 30 10.76 10.66 -9.10
N SER A 31 9.45 10.89 -9.27
CA SER A 31 8.61 10.25 -10.28
C SER A 31 8.25 11.23 -11.40
N LYS A 32 8.02 10.71 -12.61
CA LYS A 32 7.61 11.55 -13.74
C LYS A 32 6.16 12.01 -13.61
N ALA A 33 5.92 13.29 -13.90
CA ALA A 33 4.58 13.88 -13.99
C ALA A 33 3.97 13.61 -15.38
N GLU A 34 3.46 12.41 -15.61
CA GLU A 34 2.86 12.02 -16.90
C GLU A 34 1.42 11.49 -16.70
N PRO A 35 0.47 11.78 -17.62
CA PRO A 35 -0.85 11.17 -17.60
C PRO A 35 -0.73 9.63 -17.66
N SER A 36 -1.15 8.95 -16.59
CA SER A 36 -1.02 7.49 -16.49
C SER A 36 -2.37 6.82 -16.32
N ASN A 37 -3.00 6.48 -17.45
CA ASN A 37 -4.20 5.65 -17.49
C ASN A 37 -3.97 4.29 -16.80
N THR A 38 -2.74 3.77 -16.87
CA THR A 38 -2.33 2.53 -16.21
C THR A 38 -2.36 2.67 -14.69
N ALA A 39 -1.87 3.77 -14.12
CA ALA A 39 -1.93 3.99 -12.66
C ALA A 39 -3.37 4.09 -12.15
N LEU A 40 -4.25 4.76 -12.91
CA LEU A 40 -5.68 4.85 -12.60
C LEU A 40 -6.36 3.47 -12.66
N LEU A 41 -6.04 2.66 -13.67
CA LEU A 41 -6.54 1.30 -13.77
C LEU A 41 -6.07 0.42 -12.60
N ILE A 42 -4.79 0.51 -12.22
CA ILE A 42 -4.24 -0.22 -11.06
C ILE A 42 -4.96 0.21 -9.77
N LEU A 43 -5.16 1.52 -9.57
CA LEU A 43 -5.90 2.05 -8.43
C LEU A 43 -7.33 1.49 -8.38
N ALA A 44 -8.03 1.46 -9.52
CA ALA A 44 -9.36 0.89 -9.62
C ALA A 44 -9.38 -0.61 -9.28
N VAL A 45 -8.39 -1.37 -9.76
CA VAL A 45 -8.23 -2.80 -9.42
C VAL A 45 -7.98 -3.01 -7.94
N PHE A 46 -7.14 -2.18 -7.32
CA PHE A 46 -6.87 -2.25 -5.88
C PHE A 46 -8.13 -1.96 -5.07
N LEU A 47 -8.84 -0.87 -5.38
CA LEU A 47 -10.09 -0.52 -4.72
C LEU A 47 -11.16 -1.61 -4.88
N TYR A 48 -11.34 -2.14 -6.10
CA TYR A 48 -12.29 -3.21 -6.36
C TYR A 48 -11.93 -4.50 -5.62
N GLY A 49 -10.65 -4.88 -5.62
CA GLY A 49 -10.15 -6.04 -4.89
C GLY A 49 -10.37 -5.92 -3.38
N THR A 50 -10.11 -4.75 -2.82
CA THR A 50 -10.27 -4.46 -1.39
C THR A 50 -11.73 -4.37 -0.97
N LEU A 51 -12.61 -3.73 -1.75
CA LEU A 51 -14.00 -3.48 -1.36
C LEU A 51 -14.95 -4.60 -1.77
N VAL A 52 -14.84 -5.07 -3.01
CA VAL A 52 -15.82 -6.00 -3.60
C VAL A 52 -15.38 -7.45 -3.45
N LEU A 53 -14.07 -7.70 -3.47
CA LEU A 53 -13.51 -9.06 -3.43
C LEU A 53 -12.89 -9.42 -2.08
N ALA A 54 -13.06 -8.61 -1.03
CA ALA A 54 -12.44 -8.77 0.28
C ALA A 54 -12.51 -10.20 0.85
N GLU A 55 -13.61 -10.88 0.56
CA GLU A 55 -13.91 -12.21 1.08
C GLU A 55 -13.47 -13.36 0.16
N ARG A 56 -13.01 -13.06 -1.04
CA ARG A 56 -12.58 -14.04 -2.05
C ARG A 56 -11.06 -14.19 -2.04
N ARG A 57 -10.59 -15.33 -2.53
CA ARG A 57 -9.15 -15.59 -2.72
C ARG A 57 -8.49 -14.51 -3.57
N SER A 58 -9.16 -14.07 -4.65
CA SER A 58 -8.65 -13.02 -5.54
C SER A 58 -8.49 -11.67 -4.82
N GLY A 59 -9.44 -11.26 -3.98
CA GLY A 59 -9.29 -10.02 -3.21
C GLY A 59 -8.16 -10.09 -2.19
N HIS A 60 -7.94 -11.25 -1.57
CA HIS A 60 -6.78 -11.44 -0.70
C HIS A 60 -5.46 -11.36 -1.47
N VAL A 61 -5.38 -11.90 -2.70
CA VAL A 61 -4.20 -11.73 -3.55
C VAL A 61 -3.97 -10.25 -3.89
N ILE A 62 -5.03 -9.51 -4.23
CA ILE A 62 -4.92 -8.07 -4.52
C ILE A 62 -4.44 -7.30 -3.28
N MET A 63 -5.03 -7.54 -2.11
CA MET A 63 -4.61 -6.89 -0.86
C MET A 63 -3.20 -7.30 -0.42
N LEU A 64 -2.74 -8.51 -0.76
CA LEU A 64 -1.35 -8.93 -0.58
C LEU A 64 -0.41 -8.06 -1.43
N LEU A 65 -0.76 -7.79 -2.68
CA LEU A 65 0.02 -6.91 -3.56
C LEU A 65 0.02 -5.46 -3.07
N VAL A 66 -1.14 -4.95 -2.62
CA VAL A 66 -1.24 -3.63 -1.97
C VAL A 66 -0.28 -3.54 -0.79
N GLY A 67 -0.33 -4.51 0.12
CA GLY A 67 0.54 -4.57 1.30
C GLY A 67 2.01 -4.66 0.93
N LEU A 68 2.35 -5.47 -0.09
CA LEU A 68 3.72 -5.62 -0.59
C LEU A 68 4.27 -4.31 -1.17
N PHE A 69 3.51 -3.62 -2.04
CA PHE A 69 3.95 -2.34 -2.60
C PHE A 69 4.12 -1.28 -1.50
N ALA A 70 3.14 -1.16 -0.60
CA ALA A 70 3.20 -0.22 0.52
C ALA A 70 4.40 -0.50 1.44
N ALA A 71 4.64 -1.76 1.81
CA ALA A 71 5.79 -2.15 2.64
C ALA A 71 7.14 -1.98 1.92
N GLY A 72 7.15 -2.05 0.59
CA GLY A 72 8.34 -1.88 -0.23
C GLY A 72 8.81 -0.42 -0.33
N MET A 73 7.91 0.56 -0.28
CA MET A 73 8.27 1.98 -0.48
C MET A 73 9.37 2.47 0.47
N PRO A 74 9.34 2.22 1.79
CA PRO A 74 10.42 2.63 2.67
C PRO A 74 11.76 2.01 2.31
N VAL A 75 11.77 0.75 1.87
CA VAL A 75 13.01 0.07 1.47
C VAL A 75 13.60 0.71 0.22
N ILE A 76 12.76 1.08 -0.75
CA ILE A 76 13.18 1.70 -2.01
C ILE A 76 13.70 3.13 -1.75
N HIS A 77 12.97 3.93 -0.97
CA HIS A 77 13.27 5.36 -0.80
C HIS A 77 14.31 5.66 0.28
N MET A 78 14.25 4.99 1.44
CA MET A 78 15.17 5.29 2.56
C MET A 78 16.58 4.75 2.36
N ARG A 79 16.77 3.84 1.39
CA ARG A 79 18.10 3.36 0.98
C ARG A 79 18.72 4.21 -0.13
N GLY A 80 18.01 5.21 -0.65
CA GLY A 80 18.50 6.08 -1.72
C GLY A 80 19.53 7.10 -1.24
N ALA A 81 20.50 7.44 -2.09
CA ALA A 81 21.58 8.38 -1.77
C ALA A 81 21.08 9.78 -1.33
N HIS A 82 19.93 10.23 -1.86
CA HIS A 82 19.36 11.55 -1.58
C HIS A 82 18.38 11.56 -0.40
N TYR A 83 18.15 10.43 0.29
CA TYR A 83 17.19 10.35 1.39
C TYR A 83 17.49 11.39 2.50
N GLY A 84 18.76 11.55 2.86
CA GLY A 84 19.17 12.50 3.89
C GLY A 84 18.90 13.97 3.54
N GLU A 85 18.96 14.32 2.25
CA GLU A 85 18.66 15.67 1.76
C GLU A 85 17.15 15.91 1.74
N ILE A 86 16.38 14.96 1.21
CA ILE A 86 14.91 15.03 1.17
C ILE A 86 14.34 15.15 2.59
N ALA A 87 14.85 14.37 3.54
CA ALA A 87 14.38 14.39 4.94
C ALA A 87 14.59 15.76 5.62
N LYS A 88 15.58 16.55 5.19
CA LYS A 88 15.87 17.88 5.72
C LYS A 88 15.23 19.02 4.91
N SER A 89 14.64 18.70 3.75
CA SER A 89 14.01 19.67 2.86
C SER A 89 12.65 20.14 3.37
N ALA A 90 12.12 21.21 2.75
CA ALA A 90 10.73 21.59 2.92
C ALA A 90 9.81 20.42 2.49
N GLY A 91 8.91 20.01 3.39
CA GLY A 91 8.05 18.84 3.21
C GLY A 91 8.71 17.49 3.54
N GLY A 92 9.98 17.45 3.94
CA GLY A 92 10.67 16.22 4.34
C GLY A 92 9.97 15.46 5.47
N PHE A 93 9.31 16.19 6.39
CA PHE A 93 8.43 15.59 7.41
C PHE A 93 7.35 14.71 6.79
N PHE A 94 6.61 15.22 5.80
CA PHE A 94 5.51 14.49 5.18
C PHE A 94 6.02 13.27 4.40
N PHE A 95 7.13 13.43 3.67
CA PHE A 95 7.78 12.34 2.96
C PHE A 95 8.17 11.19 3.90
N VAL A 96 8.94 11.50 4.96
CA VAL A 96 9.39 10.49 5.94
C VAL A 96 8.18 9.87 6.66
N TRP A 97 7.23 10.68 7.12
CA TRP A 97 6.04 10.20 7.81
C TRP A 97 5.23 9.25 6.94
N THR A 98 5.03 9.57 5.66
CA THR A 98 4.26 8.73 4.73
C THR A 98 4.94 7.39 4.51
N LEU A 99 6.28 7.36 4.40
CA LEU A 99 7.05 6.11 4.33
C LEU A 99 6.86 5.26 5.59
N TRP A 100 6.96 5.83 6.79
CA TRP A 100 6.71 5.09 8.03
C TRP A 100 5.27 4.54 8.09
N ALA A 101 4.28 5.35 7.74
CA ALA A 101 2.88 4.95 7.73
C ALA A 101 2.62 3.83 6.70
N LEU A 102 3.16 3.95 5.49
CA LEU A 102 3.08 2.92 4.44
C LEU A 102 3.77 1.62 4.85
N GLY A 103 4.97 1.71 5.42
CA GLY A 103 5.72 0.54 5.88
C GLY A 103 4.94 -0.26 6.92
N GLY A 104 4.42 0.43 7.94
CA GLY A 104 3.65 -0.19 9.01
C GLY A 104 2.33 -0.80 8.54
N LEU A 105 1.49 0.00 7.87
CA LEU A 105 0.18 -0.47 7.39
C LEU A 105 0.29 -1.49 6.26
N GLY A 106 1.26 -1.30 5.36
CA GLY A 106 1.54 -2.22 4.26
C GLY A 106 1.99 -3.58 4.77
N GLY A 107 2.94 -3.62 5.70
CA GLY A 107 3.39 -4.86 6.34
C GLY A 107 2.26 -5.59 7.06
N PHE A 108 1.42 -4.86 7.79
CA PHE A 108 0.27 -5.45 8.47
C PHE A 108 -0.78 -6.00 7.48
N THR A 109 -1.09 -5.25 6.42
CA THR A 109 -1.98 -5.68 5.33
C THR A 109 -1.45 -6.92 4.63
N PHE A 110 -0.14 -6.98 4.36
CA PHE A 110 0.52 -8.14 3.77
C PHE A 110 0.37 -9.39 4.66
N ILE A 111 0.63 -9.26 5.96
CA ILE A 111 0.50 -10.38 6.91
C ILE A 111 -0.95 -10.87 6.99
N LEU A 112 -1.91 -9.97 7.11
CA LEU A 112 -3.33 -10.33 7.22
C LEU A 112 -3.87 -10.98 5.95
N SER A 113 -3.51 -10.47 4.78
CA SER A 113 -3.90 -11.07 3.50
C SER A 113 -3.28 -12.45 3.29
N ALA A 114 -2.00 -12.63 3.63
CA ALA A 114 -1.34 -13.95 3.62
C ALA A 114 -2.03 -14.96 4.55
N ARG A 115 -2.39 -14.52 5.76
CA ARG A 115 -3.16 -15.34 6.72
C ARG A 115 -4.53 -15.72 6.18
N GLY A 116 -5.25 -14.78 5.54
CA GLY A 116 -6.55 -15.05 4.95
C GLY A 116 -6.48 -16.00 3.74
N LEU A 117 -5.43 -15.90 2.91
CA LEU A 117 -5.17 -16.90 1.85
C LEU A 117 -4.93 -18.29 2.45
N TRP A 118 -4.18 -18.35 3.55
CA TRP A 118 -3.86 -19.60 4.22
C TRP A 118 -5.09 -20.25 4.87
N SER A 119 -5.99 -19.47 5.48
CA SER A 119 -7.22 -20.01 6.08
C SER A 119 -8.19 -20.53 5.01
N LEU A 120 -8.35 -19.80 3.90
CA LEU A 120 -9.17 -20.24 2.76
C LEU A 120 -8.67 -21.57 2.18
N ARG A 121 -7.34 -21.79 2.11
CA ARG A 121 -6.75 -23.05 1.66
C ARG A 121 -7.09 -24.23 2.59
N ARG A 122 -7.21 -23.98 3.90
CA ARG A 122 -7.54 -25.02 4.90
C ARG A 122 -9.05 -25.31 5.02
N GLY A 123 -9.90 -24.64 4.26
CA GLY A 123 -11.35 -24.82 4.33
C GLY A 123 -11.95 -24.48 5.70
N GLN A 124 -11.26 -23.67 6.51
CA GLN A 124 -11.78 -23.33 7.84
C GLN A 124 -13.00 -22.41 7.71
N PRO A 125 -14.12 -22.71 8.40
CA PRO A 125 -15.23 -21.78 8.50
C PRO A 125 -14.77 -20.52 9.25
N ARG A 126 -15.27 -19.36 8.78
CA ARG A 126 -14.95 -18.04 9.35
C ARG A 126 -15.68 -17.78 10.66
#